data_AF-A0A3P8CK59-F1
#
_entry.id   AF-A0A3P8CK59-F1
#
_cell.length_a   1.000
_cell.length_b   1.000
_cell.length_c   1.000
_cell.angle_alpha   90.00
_cell.angle_beta   90.00
_cell.angle_gamma   90.00
#
_symmetry.space_group_name_H-M   'P 1'
#
loop_
_entity.id
_entity.type
_entity.pdbx_description
1 polymer ?
#
loop_
_entity_poly.entity_id
_entity_poly.type
_entity_poly.pdbx_seq_one_letter_code
_entity_poly.pdbx_strand_id
1 'polypeptide(L)'
;MLEKELGELQSIPGDDILRPIYHGSSFGRQEVNEEFAFAQLDKAVEKIEAIVRQKEALVDKIKLAAEKAYKARGDQPPIGCYYRAKAITLFPVVLASNETQNCSEKLYVPLRENPLFENKYVSLNYSVAHVPTNVYDLCAMWGIQLDEMKLDFFDCRSQPW
;
A
#
# COMPACT_ATOMS: atom_id res chain seq x y z
N MET A 1 -56.89 -3.46 -28.25
CA MET A 1 -56.64 -4.90 -28.00
C MET A 1 -55.24 -5.09 -27.43
N LEU A 2 -54.21 -4.56 -28.09
CA LEU A 2 -52.81 -4.53 -27.60
C LEU A 2 -52.59 -3.91 -26.21
N GLU A 3 -53.30 -2.83 -25.85
CA GLU A 3 -53.15 -2.22 -24.51
C GLU A 3 -53.65 -3.12 -23.37
N LYS A 4 -54.62 -3.99 -23.64
CA LYS A 4 -55.16 -4.94 -22.65
C LYS A 4 -54.20 -6.10 -22.42
N GLU A 5 -53.61 -6.62 -23.49
CA GLU A 5 -52.62 -7.71 -23.43
C GLU A 5 -51.29 -7.24 -22.80
N LEU A 6 -50.87 -5.99 -23.04
CA LEU A 6 -49.69 -5.41 -22.41
C LEU A 6 -49.90 -5.13 -20.91
N GLY A 7 -51.12 -4.76 -20.51
CA GLY A 7 -51.51 -4.63 -19.10
C GLY A 7 -51.55 -5.97 -18.35
N GLU A 8 -51.92 -7.05 -19.02
CA GLU A 8 -51.83 -8.41 -18.45
C GLU A 8 -50.38 -8.88 -18.29
N LEU A 9 -49.45 -8.47 -19.16
CA LEU A 9 -48.01 -8.69 -18.97
C LEU A 9 -47.41 -7.92 -17.77
N GLN A 10 -48.00 -6.79 -17.35
CA GLN A 10 -47.61 -6.10 -16.11
C GLN A 10 -47.99 -6.85 -14.82
N SER A 11 -48.83 -7.89 -14.91
CA SER A 11 -49.12 -8.80 -13.78
C SER A 11 -48.05 -9.88 -13.56
N ILE A 12 -47.18 -10.12 -14.54
CA ILE A 12 -46.11 -11.13 -14.52
C ILE A 12 -44.91 -10.77 -13.61
N PRO A 13 -44.45 -9.50 -13.49
CA PRO A 13 -43.31 -9.17 -12.63
C PRO A 13 -43.59 -9.26 -11.11
N GLY A 14 -44.81 -9.59 -10.68
CA GLY A 14 -45.13 -9.83 -9.27
C GLY A 14 -45.04 -8.58 -8.39
N ASP A 15 -45.14 -7.38 -8.97
CA ASP A 15 -45.09 -6.11 -8.24
C ASP A 15 -46.21 -6.02 -7.18
N ASP A 16 -47.39 -6.54 -7.50
CA ASP A 16 -48.54 -6.63 -6.57
C ASP A 16 -48.30 -7.58 -5.39
N ILE A 17 -47.35 -8.52 -5.52
CA ILE A 17 -46.93 -9.44 -4.46
C ILE A 17 -45.79 -8.82 -3.64
N LEU A 18 -44.85 -8.15 -4.32
CA LEU A 18 -43.68 -7.56 -3.69
C LEU A 18 -44.02 -6.31 -2.88
N ARG A 19 -44.89 -5.41 -3.38
CA ARG A 19 -45.30 -4.20 -2.64
C ARG A 19 -45.80 -4.49 -1.22
N PRO A 20 -46.81 -5.37 -1.00
CA PRO A 20 -47.29 -5.66 0.35
C PRO A 20 -46.25 -6.37 1.22
N ILE A 21 -45.34 -7.16 0.64
CA ILE A 21 -44.22 -7.75 1.38
C ILE A 21 -43.27 -6.65 1.87
N TYR A 22 -42.88 -5.72 1.00
CA TYR A 22 -42.01 -4.61 1.38
C TYR A 22 -42.68 -3.61 2.33
N HIS A 23 -44.00 -3.42 2.27
CA HIS A 23 -44.77 -2.57 3.18
C HIS A 23 -45.22 -3.27 4.47
N GLY A 24 -45.02 -4.59 4.58
CA GLY A 24 -45.35 -5.38 5.76
C GLY A 24 -44.39 -5.11 6.92
N SER A 25 -44.90 -5.11 8.15
CA SER A 25 -44.11 -4.93 9.38
C SER A 25 -43.06 -6.02 9.64
N SER A 26 -43.15 -7.15 8.93
CA SER A 26 -42.18 -8.25 8.96
C SER A 26 -40.93 -7.98 8.10
N PHE A 27 -41.00 -7.04 7.16
CA PHE A 27 -39.87 -6.68 6.32
C PHE A 27 -39.09 -5.57 7.03
N GLY A 28 -37.86 -5.87 7.44
CA GLY A 28 -36.96 -4.92 8.12
C GLY A 28 -36.55 -3.77 7.21
N ARG A 29 -37.46 -2.85 6.92
CA ARG A 29 -37.22 -1.64 6.15
C ARG A 29 -36.59 -0.60 7.06
N GLN A 30 -35.35 -0.25 6.77
CA GLN A 30 -34.76 0.99 7.25
C GLN A 30 -34.96 2.03 6.15
N GLU A 31 -35.86 2.98 6.40
CA GLU A 31 -36.08 4.08 5.47
C GLU A 31 -34.83 4.97 5.45
N VAL A 32 -34.25 5.19 4.26
CA VAL A 32 -33.10 6.08 4.10
C VAL A 32 -33.63 7.51 4.16
N ASN A 33 -33.80 8.00 5.38
CA ASN A 33 -34.10 9.40 5.64
C ASN A 33 -32.79 10.21 5.68
N GLU A 34 -32.92 11.53 5.64
CA GLU A 34 -31.79 12.46 5.65
C GLU A 34 -30.92 12.27 6.91
N GLU A 35 -31.54 12.10 8.08
CA GLU A 35 -30.85 11.85 9.35
C GLU A 35 -29.99 10.58 9.33
N PHE A 36 -30.52 9.47 8.77
CA PHE A 36 -29.77 8.23 8.62
C PHE A 36 -28.60 8.39 7.66
N ALA A 37 -28.78 9.12 6.55
CA ALA A 37 -27.71 9.38 5.60
C ALA A 37 -26.55 10.18 6.24
N PHE A 38 -26.87 11.25 6.98
CA PHE A 38 -25.87 12.02 7.73
C PHE A 38 -25.17 11.17 8.80
N ALA A 39 -25.90 10.34 9.54
CA ALA A 39 -25.30 9.44 10.52
C ALA A 39 -24.32 8.43 9.89
N GLN A 40 -24.53 8.00 8.65
CA GLN A 40 -23.55 7.16 7.93
C GLN A 40 -22.33 7.96 7.47
N LEU A 41 -22.52 9.22 7.07
CA LEU A 41 -21.41 10.12 6.75
C LEU A 41 -20.52 10.38 7.97
N ASP A 42 -21.11 10.65 9.13
CA ASP A 42 -20.36 10.85 10.37
C ASP A 42 -19.51 9.64 10.74
N LYS A 43 -20.08 8.43 10.60
CA LYS A 43 -19.32 7.17 10.81
C LYS A 43 -18.19 6.99 9.80
N ALA A 44 -18.38 7.42 8.55
CA ALA A 44 -17.34 7.37 7.54
C ALA A 44 -16.21 8.35 7.86
N VAL A 45 -16.54 9.57 8.28
CA VAL A 45 -15.58 10.59 8.73
C VAL A 45 -14.79 10.07 9.91
N GLU A 46 -15.44 9.52 10.94
CA GLU A 46 -14.76 8.96 12.11
C GLU A 46 -13.76 7.86 11.74
N LYS A 47 -14.12 6.96 10.82
CA LYS A 47 -13.22 5.92 10.32
C LYS A 47 -12.02 6.49 9.57
N ILE A 48 -12.24 7.51 8.74
CA ILE A 48 -11.16 8.18 7.99
C ILE A 48 -10.22 8.89 8.96
N GLU A 49 -10.75 9.62 9.94
CA GLU A 49 -9.95 10.29 10.97
C GLU A 49 -9.10 9.29 11.76
N ALA A 50 -9.66 8.14 12.14
CA ALA A 50 -8.91 7.08 12.80
C ALA A 50 -7.74 6.56 11.95
N ILE A 51 -7.97 6.33 10.64
CA ILE A 51 -6.93 5.90 9.71
C ILE A 51 -5.84 6.97 9.57
N VAL A 52 -6.23 8.25 9.46
CA VAL A 52 -5.28 9.37 9.35
C VAL A 52 -4.41 9.45 10.60
N ARG A 53 -5.00 9.40 11.80
CA ARG A 53 -4.26 9.43 13.07
C ARG A 53 -3.30 8.24 13.21
N GLN A 54 -3.72 7.04 12.80
CA GLN A 54 -2.84 5.87 12.80
C GLN A 54 -1.65 6.04 11.85
N LYS A 55 -1.89 6.56 10.65
CA LYS A 55 -0.82 6.83 9.67
C LYS A 55 0.13 7.92 10.14
N GLU A 56 -0.38 8.99 10.73
CA GLU A 56 0.41 10.09 11.30
C GLU A 56 1.37 9.57 12.39
N ALA A 57 0.86 8.77 13.32
CA ALA A 57 1.68 8.16 14.36
C ALA A 57 2.79 7.25 13.81
N LEU A 58 2.55 6.54 12.71
CA LEU A 58 3.57 5.74 12.03
C LEU A 58 4.63 6.62 11.36
N VAL A 59 4.23 7.71 10.71
CA VAL A 59 5.15 8.67 10.07
C VAL A 59 6.07 9.30 11.11
N ASP A 60 5.52 9.72 12.26
CA ASP A 60 6.31 10.32 13.34
C ASP A 60 7.34 9.34 13.92
N LYS A 61 6.98 8.06 14.07
CA LYS A 61 7.91 7.01 14.49
C LYS A 61 9.07 6.85 13.52
N ILE A 62 8.76 6.73 12.21
CA ILE A 62 9.76 6.58 11.16
C ILE A 62 10.69 7.79 11.14
N LYS A 63 10.14 9.01 11.25
CA LYS A 63 10.93 10.24 11.28
C LYS A 63 11.89 10.27 12.46
N LEU A 64 11.39 10.05 13.67
CA LEU A 64 12.21 10.10 14.88
C LEU A 64 13.36 9.08 14.82
N ALA A 65 13.08 7.90 14.29
CA ALA A 65 14.07 6.87 14.20
C ALA A 65 15.06 7.07 13.04
N ALA A 66 14.64 7.66 11.92
CA ALA A 66 15.54 8.15 10.89
C ALA A 66 16.51 9.22 11.43
N GLU A 67 16.03 10.17 12.23
CA GLU A 67 16.87 11.17 12.87
C GLU A 67 17.87 10.54 13.86
N LYS A 68 17.43 9.55 14.64
CA LYS A 68 18.31 8.79 15.54
C LYS A 68 19.38 8.02 14.77
N ALA A 69 19.00 7.32 13.71
CA ALA A 69 19.92 6.57 12.85
C ALA A 69 20.94 7.50 12.18
N TYR A 70 20.49 8.64 11.65
CA TYR A 70 21.35 9.65 11.05
C TYR A 70 22.40 10.18 12.03
N LYS A 71 22.02 10.42 13.29
CA LYS A 71 22.96 10.85 14.35
C LYS A 71 23.89 9.73 14.78
N ALA A 72 23.39 8.49 14.87
CA ALA A 72 24.13 7.33 15.34
C ALA A 72 25.13 6.78 14.32
N ARG A 73 24.97 7.09 13.03
CA ARG A 73 25.83 6.57 11.95
C ARG A 73 27.33 6.78 12.21
N GLY A 74 27.71 7.87 12.89
CA GLY A 74 29.09 8.11 13.31
C GLY A 74 30.11 7.91 12.19
N ASP A 75 31.32 7.45 12.55
CA ASP A 75 32.41 7.14 11.61
C ASP A 75 32.41 5.67 11.14
N GLN A 76 31.39 4.88 11.48
CA GLN A 76 31.35 3.49 11.04
C GLN A 76 31.19 3.41 9.52
N PRO A 77 31.87 2.50 8.82
CA PRO A 77 31.65 2.35 7.39
C PRO A 77 30.25 1.74 7.14
N PRO A 78 29.59 2.12 6.03
CA PRO A 78 28.34 1.49 5.62
C PRO A 78 28.51 -0.02 5.41
N ILE A 79 27.47 -0.80 5.73
CA ILE A 79 27.58 -2.26 5.93
C ILE A 79 27.21 -3.06 4.66
N GLY A 80 26.90 -2.40 3.53
CA GLY A 80 26.89 -3.10 2.24
C GLY A 80 25.89 -2.58 1.22
N CYS A 81 25.55 -3.49 0.29
CA CYS A 81 24.72 -3.23 -0.87
C CYS A 81 23.27 -2.96 -0.47
N TYR A 82 22.60 -2.08 -1.20
CA TYR A 82 21.17 -1.85 -1.07
C TYR A 82 20.43 -2.22 -2.36
N TYR A 83 19.13 -2.50 -2.26
CA TYR A 83 18.30 -2.78 -3.43
C TYR A 83 17.92 -1.49 -4.16
N ARG A 84 18.44 -1.29 -5.37
CA ARG A 84 18.05 -0.17 -6.24
C ARG A 84 16.89 -0.56 -7.14
N ALA A 85 15.79 0.19 -7.10
CA ALA A 85 14.54 -0.15 -7.82
C ALA A 85 14.71 -0.43 -9.33
N LYS A 86 15.61 0.30 -10.02
CA LYS A 86 15.89 0.13 -11.46
C LYS A 86 16.99 -0.89 -11.78
N ALA A 87 17.53 -1.57 -10.77
CA ALA A 87 18.57 -2.58 -10.89
C ALA A 87 18.19 -3.90 -10.18
N ILE A 88 16.90 -4.22 -10.11
CA ILE A 88 16.43 -5.51 -9.59
C ILE A 88 16.36 -6.52 -10.73
N THR A 89 16.85 -7.74 -10.51
CA THR A 89 16.67 -8.88 -11.43
C THR A 89 15.58 -9.82 -10.93
N LEU A 90 14.81 -10.39 -11.87
CA LEU A 90 13.78 -11.41 -11.61
C LEU A 90 14.38 -12.82 -11.49
N PHE A 91 15.65 -12.99 -11.84
CA PHE A 91 16.33 -14.27 -11.80
C PHE A 91 17.44 -14.24 -10.74
N PRO A 92 17.59 -15.31 -9.94
CA PRO A 92 18.65 -15.40 -8.96
C PRO A 92 20.01 -15.34 -9.66
N VAL A 93 20.90 -14.50 -9.15
CA VAL A 93 22.29 -14.44 -9.61
C VAL A 93 23.01 -15.66 -9.02
N VAL A 94 23.47 -16.56 -9.88
CA VAL A 94 24.31 -17.69 -9.46
C VAL A 94 25.74 -17.18 -9.36
N LEU A 95 26.17 -16.83 -8.15
CA LEU A 95 27.56 -16.43 -7.89
C LEU A 95 28.43 -17.70 -7.83
N ALA A 96 29.59 -17.67 -8.49
CA ALA A 96 30.59 -18.71 -8.29
C ALA A 96 31.10 -18.67 -6.84
N SER A 97 31.63 -19.78 -6.32
CA SER A 97 31.98 -19.96 -4.89
C SER A 97 32.97 -18.92 -4.31
N ASN A 98 33.61 -18.11 -5.15
CA ASN A 98 34.61 -17.10 -4.77
C ASN A 98 34.25 -15.67 -5.24
N GLU A 99 33.06 -15.43 -5.78
CA GLU A 99 32.64 -14.10 -6.20
C GLU A 99 31.88 -13.40 -5.08
N THR A 100 32.43 -12.30 -4.57
CA THR A 100 31.67 -11.38 -3.72
C THR A 100 30.74 -10.55 -4.59
N GLN A 101 29.45 -10.56 -4.25
CA GLN A 101 28.44 -9.81 -4.98
C GLN A 101 28.79 -8.32 -5.00
N ASN A 102 29.05 -7.77 -6.18
CA ASN A 102 29.30 -6.35 -6.34
C ASN A 102 27.98 -5.59 -6.13
N CYS A 103 27.99 -4.59 -5.23
CA CYS A 103 26.81 -3.78 -4.95
C CYS A 103 26.31 -2.95 -6.15
N SER A 104 27.14 -2.79 -7.19
CA SER A 104 26.75 -2.16 -8.45
C SER A 104 26.02 -3.11 -9.41
N GLU A 105 26.01 -4.40 -9.15
CA GLU A 105 25.31 -5.39 -9.97
C GLU A 105 23.83 -5.51 -9.61
N LYS A 106 23.04 -6.07 -10.53
CA LYS A 106 21.61 -6.25 -10.32
C LYS A 106 21.37 -7.28 -9.22
N LEU A 107 20.71 -6.86 -8.14
CA LEU A 107 20.38 -7.74 -7.01
C LEU A 107 19.06 -8.46 -7.28
N TYR A 108 19.00 -9.75 -6.95
CA TYR A 108 17.77 -10.53 -7.01
C TYR A 108 16.89 -10.23 -5.80
N VAL A 109 15.61 -9.95 -6.06
CA VAL A 109 14.59 -9.77 -5.01
C VAL A 109 13.44 -10.72 -5.30
N PRO A 110 13.04 -11.59 -4.35
CA PRO A 110 11.87 -12.44 -4.52
C PRO A 110 10.61 -11.59 -4.45
N LEU A 111 9.98 -11.34 -5.60
CA LEU A 111 8.73 -10.60 -5.69
C LEU A 111 7.52 -11.55 -5.71
N ARG A 112 6.40 -11.10 -5.15
CA ARG A 112 5.11 -11.79 -5.19
C ARG A 112 4.01 -10.82 -5.57
N GLU A 113 3.03 -11.30 -6.32
CA GLU A 113 1.81 -10.54 -6.61
C GLU A 113 1.07 -10.22 -5.30
N ASN A 114 0.59 -8.99 -5.16
CA ASN A 114 -0.11 -8.56 -3.96
C ASN A 114 -1.37 -7.72 -4.31
N PRO A 115 -2.57 -8.13 -3.85
CA PRO A 115 -3.82 -7.43 -4.16
C PRO A 115 -3.91 -6.03 -3.55
N LEU A 116 -3.16 -5.75 -2.47
CA LEU A 116 -3.10 -4.42 -1.88
C LEU A 116 -2.34 -3.40 -2.76
N PHE A 117 -1.59 -3.88 -3.76
CA PHE A 117 -0.77 -3.06 -4.64
C PHE A 117 -1.18 -3.24 -6.11
N GLU A 118 -2.49 -3.30 -6.39
CA GLU A 118 -3.01 -3.45 -7.76
C GLU A 118 -2.47 -4.70 -8.47
N ASN A 119 -2.26 -5.79 -7.74
CA ASN A 119 -1.68 -7.03 -8.27
C ASN A 119 -0.29 -6.83 -8.90
N LYS A 120 0.47 -5.83 -8.42
CA LYS A 120 1.88 -5.67 -8.78
C LYS A 120 2.74 -6.67 -8.02
N TYR A 121 3.86 -7.05 -8.63
CA TYR A 121 4.90 -7.84 -8.01
C TYR A 121 5.69 -6.98 -7.01
N VAL A 122 5.55 -7.28 -5.72
CA VAL A 122 6.18 -6.54 -4.63
C VAL A 122 6.95 -7.48 -3.70
N SER A 123 7.94 -6.93 -2.99
CA SER A 123 8.55 -7.57 -1.83
C SER A 123 8.17 -6.78 -0.58
N LEU A 124 7.76 -7.48 0.47
CA LEU A 124 7.46 -6.89 1.78
C LEU A 124 8.63 -7.00 2.77
N ASN A 125 9.71 -7.68 2.37
CA ASN A 125 10.85 -7.94 3.25
C ASN A 125 12.00 -6.95 3.05
N TYR A 126 12.00 -6.21 1.94
CA TYR A 126 13.11 -5.37 1.53
C TYR A 126 12.58 -4.00 1.11
N SER A 127 13.20 -2.95 1.63
CA SER A 127 13.03 -1.61 1.09
C SER A 127 13.96 -1.41 -0.12
N VAL A 128 13.56 -0.51 -1.02
CA VAL A 128 14.31 -0.21 -2.24
C VAL A 128 14.54 1.29 -2.34
N ALA A 129 15.72 1.70 -2.82
CA ALA A 129 16.02 3.10 -3.08
C ALA A 129 15.82 3.43 -4.58
N HIS A 130 15.20 4.58 -4.84
CA HIS A 130 15.10 5.15 -6.19
C HIS A 130 16.19 6.21 -6.38
N VAL A 131 17.16 5.90 -7.24
CA VAL A 131 18.18 6.86 -7.69
C VAL A 131 17.83 7.37 -9.09
N PRO A 132 17.55 8.69 -9.26
CA PRO A 132 17.33 9.31 -10.56
C PRO A 132 18.48 9.04 -11.53
N THR A 133 18.19 9.03 -12.83
CA THR A 133 19.21 8.74 -13.86
C THR A 133 20.23 9.85 -14.06
N ASN A 134 19.91 11.08 -13.64
CA ASN A 134 20.77 12.26 -13.73
C ASN A 134 21.60 12.53 -12.45
N VAL A 135 21.67 11.56 -11.53
CA VAL A 135 22.40 11.68 -10.27
C VAL A 135 23.38 10.51 -10.19
N TYR A 136 24.64 10.82 -9.86
CA TYR A 136 25.62 9.77 -9.60
C TYR A 136 25.30 9.09 -8.27
N ASP A 137 25.28 7.76 -8.29
CA ASP A 137 24.84 6.95 -7.18
C ASP A 137 25.97 6.77 -6.15
N LEU A 138 25.92 7.56 -5.07
CA LEU A 138 26.79 7.42 -3.90
C LEU A 138 26.00 6.95 -2.68
N CYS A 139 24.86 6.27 -2.90
CA CYS A 139 24.05 5.77 -1.81
C CYS A 139 24.76 4.66 -1.05
N ALA A 140 24.61 4.67 0.26
CA ALA A 140 25.16 3.63 1.13
C ALA A 140 24.10 3.15 2.14
N MET A 141 24.04 1.84 2.35
CA MET A 141 23.22 1.24 3.39
C MET A 141 23.99 1.15 4.69
N TRP A 142 23.35 1.57 5.77
CA TRP A 142 23.89 1.42 7.11
C TRP A 142 23.20 0.23 7.78
N GLY A 143 23.90 -0.54 8.61
CA GLY A 143 23.28 -1.62 9.39
C GLY A 143 22.44 -1.12 10.56
N ILE A 144 21.86 0.07 10.41
CA ILE A 144 20.94 0.67 11.37
C ILE A 144 19.54 0.48 10.82
N GLN A 145 18.68 -0.20 11.59
CA GLN A 145 17.27 -0.32 11.27
C GLN A 145 16.49 0.83 11.90
N LEU A 146 15.58 1.41 11.12
CA LEU A 146 14.82 2.59 11.47
C LEU A 146 13.64 2.32 12.39
N ASP A 147 13.29 1.09 12.76
CA ASP A 147 12.30 0.83 13.81
C ASP A 147 12.16 -0.69 14.05
N GLU A 148 11.26 -1.07 14.96
CA GLU A 148 10.64 -2.41 15.03
C GLU A 148 10.12 -2.92 13.67
N MET A 149 9.82 -2.00 12.74
CA MET A 149 9.38 -2.27 11.37
C MET A 149 10.50 -2.78 10.45
N LYS A 150 11.75 -2.93 10.94
CA LYS A 150 12.91 -3.46 10.18
C LYS A 150 13.17 -2.72 8.87
N LEU A 151 12.91 -1.42 8.85
CA LEU A 151 13.19 -0.57 7.69
C LEU A 151 14.68 -0.27 7.62
N ASP A 152 15.30 -0.48 6.47
CA ASP A 152 16.72 -0.16 6.26
C ASP A 152 16.93 1.36 6.17
N PHE A 153 18.03 1.85 6.75
CA PHE A 153 18.45 3.25 6.63
C PHE A 153 19.40 3.44 5.45
N PHE A 154 18.99 4.29 4.50
CA PHE A 154 19.79 4.68 3.34
C PHE A 154 20.29 6.11 3.48
N ASP A 155 21.60 6.32 3.37
CA ASP A 155 22.19 7.66 3.21
C ASP A 155 22.57 7.84 1.74
N CYS A 156 21.70 8.50 0.99
CA CYS A 156 21.91 8.82 -0.42
C CYS A 156 22.49 10.23 -0.56
N ARG A 157 23.82 10.32 -0.69
CA ARG A 157 24.46 11.59 -1.05
C ARG A 157 24.39 11.75 -2.57
N SER A 158 23.67 12.74 -3.05
CA SER A 158 23.67 13.10 -4.46
C SER A 158 24.67 14.22 -4.71
N GLN A 159 25.56 14.05 -5.68
CA GLN A 159 26.22 15.20 -6.31
C GLN A 159 25.51 15.46 -7.66
N PRO A 160 25.09 16.70 -7.94
CA PRO A 160 24.68 17.06 -9.29
C PRO A 160 25.88 16.92 -10.24
N TRP A 161 25.58 16.50 -11.47
CA TRP A 161 26.56 16.39 -12.55
C TRP A 161 26.99 17.77 -13.03
#